data_AF-A0A151M0L8-F1
#
_entry.id   AF-A0A151M0L8-F1
#
_cell.length_a   1.000
_cell.length_b   1.000
_cell.length_c   1.000
_cell.angle_alpha   90.00
_cell.angle_beta   90.00
_cell.angle_gamma   90.00
#
_symmetry.space_group_name_H-M   'P 1'
#
loop_
_entity.id
_entity.type
_entity.pdbx_description
1 polymer ?
#
loop_
_entity_poly.entity_id
_entity_poly.type
_entity_poly.pdbx_seq_one_letter_code
_entity_poly.pdbx_strand_id
1 'polypeptide(L)'
;MAKFSCLEKFILMVRQFHDGMITHSVDDSESPEAFPFTIRVKQGCVLASTLFSMMFSATLADPFHDCDPGIDIRYWTDGKLFNLRRLQEKMKLQEVTVHDLLFADNCSLNAKSKSDMQ
;
A
#
# COMPACT_ATOMS: atom_id res chain seq x y z
N MET A 1 3.06 -14.87 -0.44
CA MET A 1 2.35 -14.82 0.87
C MET A 1 2.92 -15.81 1.89
N ALA A 2 3.18 -17.08 1.54
CA ALA A 2 3.81 -18.03 2.49
C ALA A 2 5.17 -17.57 3.06
N LYS A 3 6.03 -16.95 2.23
CA LYS A 3 7.31 -16.33 2.65
C LYS A 3 7.14 -15.28 3.76
N PHE A 4 5.97 -14.66 3.88
CA PHE A 4 5.66 -13.59 4.83
C PHE A 4 4.88 -14.09 6.06
N SER A 5 4.91 -15.39 6.34
CA SER A 5 4.24 -16.01 7.50
C SER A 5 2.72 -15.78 7.54
N CYS A 6 2.08 -15.54 6.40
CA CYS A 6 0.62 -15.49 6.34
C CYS A 6 0.02 -16.87 6.70
N LEU A 7 -1.07 -16.87 7.47
CA LEU A 7 -1.78 -18.10 7.83
C LEU A 7 -2.20 -18.88 6.58
N GLU A 8 -2.04 -20.20 6.60
CA GLU A 8 -2.43 -21.07 5.47
C GLU A 8 -3.88 -20.86 5.05
N LYS A 9 -4.79 -20.73 6.02
CA LYS A 9 -6.20 -20.41 5.77
C LYS A 9 -6.37 -19.10 4.98
N PHE A 10 -5.57 -18.08 5.27
CA PHE A 10 -5.61 -16.82 4.53
C PHE A 10 -5.13 -17.00 3.10
N ILE A 11 -4.02 -17.72 2.89
CA ILE A 11 -3.50 -18.02 1.55
C ILE A 11 -4.54 -18.78 0.72
N LEU A 12 -5.24 -19.73 1.32
CA LEU A 12 -6.32 -20.48 0.66
C LEU A 12 -7.51 -19.60 0.29
N MET A 13 -7.92 -18.67 1.17
CA MET A 13 -8.99 -17.71 0.86
C MET A 13 -8.61 -16.79 -0.31
N VAL A 14 -7.36 -16.32 -0.35
CA VAL A 14 -6.85 -15.51 -1.48
C VAL A 14 -6.87 -16.32 -2.78
N ARG A 15 -6.40 -17.57 -2.76
CA ARG A 15 -6.47 -18.46 -3.92
C ARG A 15 -7.90 -18.69 -4.41
N GLN A 16 -8.83 -19.00 -3.51
CA GLN A 16 -10.24 -19.17 -3.88
C GLN A 16 -10.88 -17.90 -4.45
N PHE A 17 -10.40 -16.73 -4.03
CA PHE A 17 -10.87 -15.45 -4.55
C PHE A 17 -10.33 -15.13 -5.95
N HIS A 18 -9.13 -15.60 -6.28
CA HIS A 18 -8.42 -15.24 -7.52
C HIS A 18 -8.41 -16.33 -8.59
N ASP A 19 -8.25 -17.59 -8.20
CA ASP A 19 -8.07 -18.71 -9.11
C ASP A 19 -9.36 -18.94 -9.91
N GLY A 20 -9.26 -18.95 -11.23
CA GLY A 20 -10.42 -19.15 -12.11
C GLY A 20 -11.32 -17.93 -12.27
N MET A 21 -10.90 -16.74 -11.85
CA MET A 21 -11.65 -15.51 -12.12
C MET A 21 -11.66 -15.20 -13.63
N ILE A 22 -12.85 -15.20 -14.21
CA ILE A 22 -13.12 -14.85 -15.61
C ILE A 22 -13.76 -13.47 -15.65
N THR A 23 -13.28 -12.58 -16.51
CA THR A 23 -13.91 -11.28 -16.73
C THR A 23 -14.50 -11.18 -18.13
N HIS A 24 -15.66 -10.54 -18.21
CA HIS A 24 -16.34 -10.18 -19.44
C HIS A 24 -16.13 -8.67 -19.64
N SER A 25 -15.47 -8.26 -20.73
CA SER A 25 -15.46 -6.86 -21.14
C SER A 25 -16.72 -6.60 -21.96
N VAL A 26 -17.70 -5.89 -21.40
CA VAL A 26 -18.82 -5.37 -22.21
C VAL A 26 -18.23 -4.28 -23.08
N ASP A 27 -17.95 -4.61 -24.34
CA ASP A 27 -17.70 -3.64 -25.40
C ASP A 27 -19.05 -3.38 -26.10
N ASP A 28 -19.31 -2.14 -26.54
CA ASP A 28 -20.63 -1.70 -27.04
C ASP A 28 -21.03 -2.34 -28.39
N SER A 29 -20.25 -3.30 -28.89
CA SER A 29 -20.59 -4.11 -30.05
C SER A 29 -20.12 -5.56 -29.84
N GLU A 30 -21.10 -6.46 -29.76
CA GLU A 30 -20.99 -7.92 -29.59
C GLU A 30 -20.72 -8.48 -28.18
N SER A 31 -21.17 -9.72 -27.97
CA SER A 31 -21.17 -10.42 -26.69
C SER A 31 -19.77 -10.49 -26.07
N PRO A 32 -19.62 -10.23 -24.77
CA PRO A 32 -18.32 -10.11 -24.15
C PRO A 32 -17.61 -11.46 -24.02
N GLU A 33 -16.56 -11.67 -24.80
CA GLU A 33 -15.71 -12.87 -24.75
C GLU A 33 -15.05 -12.99 -23.36
N ALA A 34 -15.11 -14.20 -22.80
CA ALA A 34 -14.55 -14.52 -21.49
C ALA A 34 -13.03 -14.70 -21.59
N PHE A 35 -12.25 -13.93 -20.83
CA PHE A 35 -10.81 -14.15 -20.70
C PHE A 35 -10.37 -14.29 -19.22
N PRO A 36 -9.33 -15.12 -18.96
CA PRO A 36 -8.84 -15.36 -17.61
C PRO A 36 -8.13 -14.12 -17.06
N PHE A 37 -8.51 -13.72 -15.86
CA PHE A 37 -7.99 -12.52 -15.22
C PHE A 37 -6.88 -12.90 -14.21
N THR A 38 -5.63 -12.88 -14.67
CA THR A 38 -4.49 -13.45 -13.94
C THR A 38 -3.71 -12.46 -13.07
N ILE A 39 -3.82 -11.15 -13.32
CA ILE A 39 -2.89 -10.14 -12.76
C ILE A 39 -3.60 -9.08 -11.90
N ARG A 40 -4.91 -8.88 -12.10
CA ARG A 40 -5.64 -7.76 -11.50
C ARG A 40 -6.73 -8.26 -10.53
N VAL A 41 -7.16 -7.38 -9.65
CA VAL A 41 -8.36 -7.54 -8.81
C VAL A 41 -9.52 -6.75 -9.45
N LYS A 42 -10.76 -7.19 -9.29
CA LYS A 42 -11.92 -6.45 -9.80
C LYS A 42 -12.04 -5.09 -9.10
N GLN A 43 -12.11 -4.00 -9.86
CA GLN A 43 -12.33 -2.65 -9.31
C GLN A 43 -13.64 -2.58 -8.53
N GLY A 44 -13.62 -1.95 -7.35
CA GLY A 44 -14.77 -1.90 -6.45
C GLY A 44 -14.96 -3.13 -5.55
N CYS A 45 -14.10 -4.14 -5.63
CA CYS A 45 -14.06 -5.18 -4.62
C CYS A 45 -13.39 -4.65 -3.34
N VAL A 46 -14.07 -4.75 -2.21
CA VAL A 46 -13.56 -4.31 -0.89
C VAL A 46 -12.21 -4.97 -0.56
N LEU A 47 -12.01 -6.23 -0.97
CA LEU A 47 -10.77 -6.97 -0.73
C LEU A 47 -9.63 -6.58 -1.69
N ALA A 48 -9.94 -5.93 -2.83
CA ALA A 48 -8.95 -5.57 -3.83
C ALA A 48 -7.84 -4.67 -3.24
N SER A 49 -8.23 -3.62 -2.51
CA SER A 49 -7.28 -2.68 -1.93
C SER A 49 -6.41 -3.36 -0.86
N THR A 50 -6.99 -4.18 0.01
CA THR A 50 -6.21 -4.89 1.04
C THR A 50 -5.22 -5.88 0.42
N LEU A 51 -5.65 -6.66 -0.58
CA LEU A 51 -4.77 -7.62 -1.24
C LEU A 51 -3.67 -6.92 -2.05
N PHE A 52 -4.00 -5.81 -2.70
CA PHE A 52 -3.04 -4.95 -3.38
C PHE A 52 -2.00 -4.40 -2.39
N SER A 53 -2.42 -3.82 -1.26
CA SER A 53 -1.49 -3.32 -0.23
C SER A 53 -0.59 -4.44 0.30
N MET A 54 -1.15 -5.62 0.61
CA MET A 54 -0.36 -6.75 1.10
C MET A 54 0.66 -7.25 0.08
N MET A 55 0.28 -7.34 -1.20
CA MET A 55 1.18 -7.75 -2.27
C MET A 55 2.24 -6.69 -2.55
N PHE A 56 1.88 -5.41 -2.52
CA PHE A 56 2.80 -4.29 -2.69
C PHE A 56 3.84 -4.28 -1.57
N SER A 57 3.44 -4.29 -0.30
CA SER A 57 4.37 -4.34 0.83
C SER A 57 5.26 -5.59 0.81
N ALA A 58 4.71 -6.75 0.46
CA ALA A 58 5.49 -7.98 0.27
C ALA A 58 6.53 -7.86 -0.86
N THR A 59 6.20 -7.16 -1.94
CA THR A 59 7.09 -6.97 -3.09
C THR A 59 8.20 -5.98 -2.76
N LEU A 60 7.94 -4.99 -1.91
CA LEU A 60 8.94 -4.02 -1.45
C LEU A 60 9.87 -4.57 -0.36
N ALA A 61 9.40 -5.53 0.43
CA ALA A 61 10.16 -6.07 1.56
C ALA A 61 11.49 -6.75 1.16
N ASP A 62 11.62 -7.24 -0.08
CA ASP A 62 12.85 -7.88 -0.58
C ASP A 62 13.87 -6.86 -1.13
N PRO A 63 13.52 -5.96 -2.08
CA PRO A 63 14.45 -4.98 -2.63
C PRO A 63 14.82 -3.84 -1.66
N PHE A 64 13.95 -3.52 -0.68
CA PHE A 64 14.20 -2.45 0.28
C PHE A 64 14.56 -2.97 1.68
N HIS A 65 14.92 -4.25 1.84
CA HIS A 65 15.30 -4.80 3.15
C HIS A 65 16.51 -4.07 3.78
N ASP A 66 17.51 -3.76 2.95
CA ASP A 66 18.78 -3.14 3.39
C ASP A 66 18.91 -1.66 2.99
N CYS A 67 17.91 -1.16 2.26
CA CYS A 67 17.86 0.23 1.79
C CYS A 67 16.99 1.05 2.77
N ASP A 68 17.49 2.20 3.21
CA ASP A 68 16.73 3.19 4.00
C ASP A 68 16.29 4.45 3.19
N PRO A 69 15.73 4.32 1.97
CA PRO A 69 15.15 5.44 1.27
C PRO A 69 13.79 5.73 1.90
N GLY A 70 13.70 6.86 2.57
CA GLY A 70 12.47 7.37 3.12
C GLY A 70 12.59 8.86 3.34
N ILE A 71 11.48 9.58 3.41
CA ILE A 71 11.50 11.01 3.69
C ILE A 71 11.32 11.22 5.19
N ASP A 72 12.22 12.00 5.80
CA ASP A 72 12.09 12.39 7.20
C ASP A 72 11.08 13.53 7.31
N ILE A 73 9.99 13.27 8.04
CA ILE A 73 8.96 14.24 8.37
C ILE A 73 9.19 14.68 9.81
N ARG A 74 9.58 15.95 9.98
CA ARG A 74 9.64 16.59 11.30
C ARG A 74 8.30 17.25 11.59
N TYR A 75 7.63 16.77 12.63
CA TYR A 75 6.33 17.28 13.06
C TYR A 75 6.33 17.58 14.55
N TRP A 76 5.38 18.40 14.97
CA TRP A 76 4.99 18.49 16.37
C TRP A 76 3.52 18.10 16.48
N THR A 77 3.12 17.60 17.65
CA THR A 77 1.71 17.42 17.99
C THR A 77 1.28 18.58 18.90
N ASP A 78 0.30 19.36 18.44
CA ASP A 78 -0.26 20.51 19.14
C ASP A 78 -1.13 20.15 20.36
N GLY A 79 -1.41 18.85 20.57
CA GLY A 79 -2.26 18.40 21.67
C GLY A 79 -3.69 18.90 21.49
N LYS A 80 -4.41 19.23 22.57
CA LYS A 80 -5.74 19.85 22.45
C LYS A 80 -5.59 21.24 21.84
N LEU A 81 -6.27 21.44 20.70
CA LEU A 81 -6.26 22.55 19.74
C LEU A 81 -6.23 24.01 20.26
N PHE A 82 -6.43 24.27 21.56
CA PHE A 82 -6.65 25.61 22.12
C PHE A 82 -5.86 25.89 23.40
N ASN A 83 -4.53 25.74 23.40
CA ASN A 83 -3.71 26.16 24.53
C ASN A 83 -2.56 27.10 24.13
N LEU A 84 -2.84 28.41 24.17
CA LEU A 84 -1.95 29.50 23.75
C LEU A 84 -0.67 29.62 24.61
N ARG A 85 -0.65 29.02 25.81
CA ARG A 85 0.54 28.95 26.69
C ARG A 85 1.73 28.24 26.02
N ARG A 86 1.47 27.42 24.99
CA ARG A 86 2.47 26.61 24.29
C ARG A 86 3.31 27.37 23.25
N LEU A 87 2.94 28.62 22.90
CA LEU A 87 3.81 29.51 22.12
C LEU A 87 5.11 29.86 22.86
N GLN A 88 5.14 29.67 24.18
CA GLN A 88 6.27 30.00 25.05
C GLN A 88 7.06 28.76 25.52
N GLU A 89 6.60 27.54 25.22
CA GLU A 89 7.26 26.29 25.63
C GLU A 89 8.23 25.77 24.56
N LYS A 90 9.38 25.22 24.99
CA LYS A 90 10.26 24.42 24.12
C LYS A 90 9.49 23.19 23.62
N MET A 91 9.01 23.23 22.37
CA MET A 91 8.25 22.13 21.78
C MET A 91 9.15 20.92 21.48
N LYS A 92 8.63 19.72 21.79
CA LYS A 92 9.28 18.45 21.47
C LYS A 92 9.02 18.12 20.00
N LEU A 93 9.95 18.53 19.12
CA LEU A 93 9.97 18.13 17.72
C LEU A 93 10.08 16.59 17.66
N GLN A 94 9.19 15.95 16.91
CA GLN A 94 9.27 14.53 16.58
C GLN A 94 9.69 14.40 15.11
N GLU A 95 10.36 13.31 14.80
CA GLU A 95 10.81 12.99 13.46
C GLU A 95 10.37 11.56 13.16
N VAL A 96 9.77 11.36 11.99
CA VAL A 96 9.37 10.05 11.49
C VAL A 96 9.84 9.91 10.06
N THR A 97 10.45 8.79 9.72
CA THR A 97 10.84 8.48 8.35
C THR A 97 9.70 7.71 7.68
N VAL A 98 9.26 8.18 6.51
CA VAL A 98 8.20 7.56 5.72
C VAL A 98 8.79 6.96 4.46
N HIS A 99 8.70 5.64 4.30
CA HIS A 99 9.24 4.90 3.16
C HIS A 99 8.22 4.78 2.02
N ASP A 100 7.00 4.37 2.35
CA ASP A 100 5.91 4.13 1.43
C ASP A 100 4.61 4.78 1.91
N LEU A 101 3.80 5.22 0.95
CA LEU A 101 2.45 5.73 1.19
C LEU A 101 1.48 4.89 0.38
N LEU A 102 0.57 4.21 1.06
CA LEU A 102 -0.46 3.37 0.46
C LEU A 102 -1.84 3.99 0.72
N PHE A 103 -2.59 4.25 -0.35
CA PHE A 103 -3.99 4.66 -0.26
C PHE A 103 -4.83 3.98 -1.33
N ALA A 104 -5.71 3.08 -0.90
CA ALA A 104 -6.51 2.23 -1.79
C ALA A 104 -5.65 1.48 -2.81
N ASP A 105 -5.74 1.84 -4.09
CA ASP A 105 -4.96 1.32 -5.22
C ASP A 105 -3.76 2.20 -5.61
N ASN A 106 -3.58 3.34 -4.94
CA ASN A 106 -2.44 4.23 -5.15
C ASN A 106 -1.29 3.91 -4.19
N CYS A 107 -0.08 3.90 -4.73
CA CYS A 107 1.15 3.72 -3.98
C CYS A 107 2.21 4.74 -4.42
N SER A 108 2.95 5.33 -3.47
CA SER A 108 4.13 6.13 -3.76
C SER A 108 5.32 5.68 -2.91
N LEU A 109 6.46 5.48 -3.56
CA LEU A 109 7.75 5.27 -2.92
C LEU A 109 8.42 6.62 -2.69
N ASN A 110 9.04 6.78 -1.53
CA ASN A 110 9.66 8.02 -1.10
C ASN A 110 11.17 7.82 -0.92
N ALA A 111 11.95 8.84 -1.31
CA ALA A 111 13.39 8.83 -1.14
C ALA A 111 13.92 10.25 -0.90
N LYS A 112 15.05 10.39 -0.22
CA LYS A 112 15.65 11.69 0.10
C LYS A 112 16.33 12.33 -1.12
N SER A 113 16.83 11.50 -2.04
CA SER A 113 17.53 11.94 -3.23
C SER A 113 17.16 11.11 -4.46
N LYS A 114 17.44 11.66 -5.65
CA LYS A 114 17.22 10.95 -6.92
C LYS A 114 18.04 9.67 -7.01
N SER A 115 19.25 9.66 -6.45
CA SER A 115 20.12 8.47 -6.44
C SER A 115 19.54 7.34 -5.60
N ASP A 116 18.76 7.65 -4.57
CA ASP A 116 18.13 6.66 -3.69
C ASP A 116 16.88 6.01 -4.35
N MET A 117 16.43 6.52 -5.50
CA MET A 117 15.31 5.97 -6.28
C MET A 117 15.74 5.03 -7.42
N GLN A 118 17.05 4.94 -7.71
CA GLN A 118 17.60 4.20 -8.86
C GLN A 118 17.95 2.76 -8.51
#